data_AF-A0A9D3ZTC5-F1
#
_entry.id   AF-A0A9D3ZTC5-F1
#
_cell.length_a   1.000
_cell.length_b   1.000
_cell.length_c   1.000
_cell.angle_alpha   90.00
_cell.angle_beta   90.00
_cell.angle_gamma   90.00
#
_symmetry.space_group_name_H-M   'P 1'
#
loop_
_entity.id
_entity.type
_entity.pdbx_description
1 polymer ?
#
loop_
_entity_poly.entity_id
_entity_poly.type
_entity_poly.pdbx_seq_one_letter_code
_entity_poly.pdbx_strand_id
1 'polypeptide(L)'
;MKVIANCFRIIFPKIIGLEQAGFIAGRNITDNVIIAQEVIHSMMSSSKRKWMTIKIDLEKAYDRVRWDFIKASLQAAGVDTMVVDSISSLFGFQKVQNLGHYLGDPLFHKRVTNSTMHFVIEKVRGKLQSWFAKRLSIAGCITLA
;
A
#
# COMPACT_ATOMS: atom_id res chain seq x y z
N MET A 1 -1.12 -22.72 13.18
CA MET A 1 -1.78 -21.58 12.48
C MET A 1 -3.28 -21.43 12.78
N LYS A 2 -4.11 -22.47 12.62
CA LYS A 2 -5.58 -22.41 12.87
C LYS A 2 -5.95 -21.93 14.28
N VAL A 3 -5.19 -22.34 15.31
CA VAL A 3 -5.42 -21.92 16.70
C VAL A 3 -5.30 -20.40 16.85
N ILE A 4 -4.23 -19.81 16.31
CA ILE A 4 -3.99 -18.36 16.34
C ILE A 4 -5.09 -17.61 15.56
N ALA A 5 -5.47 -18.11 14.39
CA ALA A 5 -6.56 -17.52 13.60
C ALA A 5 -7.90 -17.54 14.35
N ASN A 6 -8.18 -18.61 15.10
CA ASN A 6 -9.39 -18.71 15.93
C ASN A 6 -9.38 -17.71 17.09
N CYS A 7 -8.22 -17.42 17.68
CA CYS A 7 -8.09 -16.36 18.68
C CYS A 7 -8.39 -14.98 18.08
N PHE A 8 -7.81 -14.68 16.91
CA PHE A 8 -8.04 -13.40 16.23
C PHE A 8 -9.47 -13.21 15.74
N ARG A 9 -10.19 -14.30 15.41
CA ARG A 9 -11.62 -14.25 15.08
C ARG A 9 -12.47 -13.59 16.19
N ILE A 10 -12.06 -13.68 17.44
CA ILE A 10 -12.80 -13.09 18.59
C ILE A 10 -12.41 -11.62 18.81
N ILE A 11 -11.14 -11.29 18.55
CA ILE A 11 -10.55 -9.98 18.87
C ILE A 11 -10.76 -8.98 17.72
N PHE A 12 -10.50 -9.39 16.48
CA PHE A 12 -10.50 -8.51 15.31
C PHE A 12 -11.84 -7.81 15.04
N PRO A 13 -13.02 -8.44 15.20
CA PRO A 13 -14.29 -7.73 15.02
C PRO A 13 -14.50 -6.54 15.97
N LYS A 14 -13.81 -6.49 17.12
CA LYS A 14 -13.91 -5.40 18.09
C LYS A 14 -13.02 -4.21 17.77
N ILE A 15 -11.97 -4.41 16.96
CA ILE A 15 -10.92 -3.43 16.70
C ILE A 15 -11.04 -2.90 15.26
N ILE A 16 -11.56 -3.71 14.35
CA ILE A 16 -11.70 -3.35 12.94
C ILE A 16 -13.07 -2.71 12.69
N GLY A 17 -13.05 -1.47 12.17
CA GLY A 17 -14.25 -0.71 11.83
C GLY A 17 -15.12 -1.40 10.78
N LEU A 18 -16.40 -1.02 10.73
CA LEU A 18 -17.44 -1.68 9.93
C LEU A 18 -17.15 -1.63 8.42
N GLU A 19 -16.41 -0.62 7.99
CA GLU A 19 -15.99 -0.36 6.61
C GLU A 19 -15.04 -1.42 6.03
N GLN A 20 -14.41 -2.26 6.86
CA GLN A 20 -13.58 -3.36 6.39
C GLN A 20 -14.42 -4.64 6.32
N ALA A 21 -14.98 -4.96 5.15
CA ALA A 21 -15.74 -6.19 4.98
C ALA A 21 -14.88 -7.44 4.68
N GLY A 22 -13.63 -7.27 4.25
CA GLY A 22 -12.73 -8.38 3.91
C GLY A 22 -12.10 -9.07 5.13
N PHE A 23 -11.93 -10.40 5.05
CA PHE A 23 -11.20 -11.23 6.02
C PHE A 23 -11.75 -11.24 7.46
N ILE A 24 -13.00 -10.83 7.66
CA ILE A 24 -13.72 -10.91 8.94
C ILE A 24 -14.90 -11.85 8.80
N ALA A 25 -15.00 -12.82 9.69
CA ALA A 25 -16.11 -13.75 9.70
C ALA A 25 -17.45 -13.01 9.91
N GLY A 26 -18.42 -13.26 9.04
CA GLY A 26 -19.74 -12.64 9.09
C GLY A 26 -19.86 -11.29 8.35
N ARG A 27 -18.81 -10.80 7.69
CA ARG A 27 -18.88 -9.65 6.79
C ARG A 27 -18.78 -10.09 5.34
N ASN A 28 -19.54 -9.47 4.44
CA ASN A 28 -19.56 -9.85 3.03
C ASN A 28 -18.80 -8.82 2.20
N ILE A 29 -17.89 -9.29 1.33
CA ILE A 29 -17.15 -8.42 0.41
C ILE A 29 -18.06 -7.59 -0.52
N THR A 30 -19.29 -8.07 -0.77
CA THR A 30 -20.28 -7.33 -1.54
C THR A 30 -20.66 -6.00 -0.88
N ASP A 31 -20.60 -5.89 0.44
CA ASP A 31 -20.91 -4.65 1.18
C ASP A 31 -19.93 -3.53 0.81
N ASN A 32 -18.65 -3.85 0.60
CA ASN A 32 -17.65 -2.89 0.14
C ASN A 32 -17.95 -2.36 -1.27
N VAL A 33 -18.55 -3.19 -2.14
CA VAL A 33 -18.93 -2.76 -3.50
C VAL A 33 -20.06 -1.74 -3.41
N ILE A 34 -21.06 -1.99 -2.54
CA ILE A 34 -22.18 -1.08 -2.31
C ILE A 34 -21.69 0.26 -1.74
N ILE A 35 -20.84 0.23 -0.71
CA ILE A 35 -20.24 1.43 -0.12
C ILE A 35 -19.46 2.24 -1.18
N ALA A 36 -18.66 1.57 -2.00
CA ALA A 36 -17.91 2.22 -3.07
C ALA A 36 -18.83 2.88 -4.12
N GLN A 37 -19.91 2.19 -4.50
CA GLN A 37 -20.92 2.72 -5.42
C GLN A 37 -21.63 3.95 -4.85
N GLU A 38 -21.99 3.93 -3.56
CA GLU A 38 -22.61 5.06 -2.87
C GLU A 38 -21.69 6.28 -2.80
N VAL A 39 -20.41 6.07 -2.46
CA VAL A 39 -19.39 7.13 -2.45
C VAL A 39 -19.26 7.75 -3.85
N ILE A 40 -19.12 6.93 -4.90
CA ILE A 40 -19.01 7.41 -6.28
C ILE A 40 -20.28 8.16 -6.71
N HIS A 41 -21.46 7.63 -6.37
CA HIS A 41 -22.74 8.27 -6.68
C HIS A 41 -22.87 9.64 -6.00
N SER A 42 -22.54 9.74 -4.72
CA SER A 42 -22.55 11.00 -3.96
C SER A 42 -21.59 12.04 -4.55
N MET A 43 -20.42 11.60 -5.04
CA MET A 43 -19.47 12.47 -5.71
C MET A 43 -20.01 13.00 -7.05
N MET A 44 -20.68 12.15 -7.82
CA MET A 44 -21.25 12.53 -9.13
C MET A 44 -22.49 13.42 -9.01
N SER A 45 -23.31 13.22 -7.97
CA SER A 45 -24.54 13.98 -7.72
C SER A 45 -24.27 15.40 -7.16
N SER A 46 -23.07 15.61 -6.61
CA SER A 46 -22.69 16.88 -5.99
C SER A 46 -22.15 17.90 -7.02
N SER A 47 -23.01 18.79 -7.53
CA SER A 47 -22.62 19.84 -8.48
C SER A 47 -21.78 21.00 -7.90
N LYS A 48 -21.72 21.13 -6.57
CA LYS A 48 -21.09 22.28 -5.87
C LYS A 48 -19.65 22.03 -5.39
N ARG A 49 -19.14 20.79 -5.43
CA ARG A 49 -17.80 20.44 -4.93
C ARG A 49 -17.05 19.57 -5.93
N LYS A 50 -15.76 19.85 -6.13
CA LYS A 50 -14.85 18.97 -6.89
C LYS A 50 -14.38 17.86 -5.95
N TRP A 51 -14.68 16.62 -6.30
CA TRP A 51 -14.30 15.43 -5.53
C TRP A 51 -13.17 14.67 -6.23
N MET A 52 -12.37 13.92 -5.46
CA MET A 52 -11.32 13.04 -5.97
C MET A 52 -11.32 11.74 -5.16
N THR A 53 -11.36 10.61 -5.85
CA THR A 53 -11.19 9.28 -5.23
C THR A 53 -9.75 8.83 -5.41
N ILE A 54 -9.15 8.32 -4.34
CA ILE A 54 -7.85 7.66 -4.38
C ILE A 54 -8.06 6.18 -4.12
N LYS A 55 -7.70 5.34 -5.09
CA LYS A 55 -7.65 3.89 -4.91
C LYS A 55 -6.19 3.50 -4.66
N ILE A 56 -5.94 2.82 -3.53
CA ILE A 56 -4.62 2.29 -3.18
C ILE A 56 -4.68 0.78 -3.29
N ASP A 57 -3.82 0.21 -4.13
CA ASP A 57 -3.65 -1.23 -4.27
C ASP A 57 -2.40 -1.68 -3.51
N LEU A 58 -2.57 -2.68 -2.66
CA LEU A 58 -1.55 -3.22 -1.76
C LEU A 58 -1.14 -4.66 -2.13
N GLU A 59 -1.48 -5.13 -3.33
CA GLU A 59 -1.25 -6.52 -3.79
C GLU A 59 0.19 -7.04 -3.51
N LYS A 60 1.22 -6.18 -3.61
CA LYS A 60 2.63 -6.53 -3.32
C LYS A 60 3.17 -5.98 -2.00
N ALA A 61 2.32 -5.35 -1.19
CA ALA A 61 2.72 -4.79 0.10
C ALA A 61 2.81 -5.87 1.18
N TYR A 62 2.05 -6.96 1.06
CA TYR A 62 2.06 -8.07 2.00
C TYR A 62 3.44 -8.75 2.10
N ASP A 63 4.19 -8.81 0.99
CA ASP A 63 5.55 -9.36 0.96
C ASP A 63 6.57 -8.51 1.72
N ARG A 64 6.22 -7.26 2.07
CA ARG A 64 7.16 -6.25 2.56
C ARG A 64 6.73 -5.60 3.87
N VAL A 65 5.78 -6.20 4.58
CA VAL A 65 5.33 -5.69 5.88
C VAL A 65 6.43 -5.89 6.92
N ARG A 66 6.76 -4.81 7.64
CA ARG A 66 7.75 -4.88 8.73
C ARG A 66 7.20 -5.65 9.91
N TRP A 67 7.98 -6.61 10.41
CA TRP A 67 7.62 -7.34 11.63
C TRP A 67 7.47 -6.44 12.86
N ASP A 68 8.36 -5.45 13.04
CA ASP A 68 8.24 -4.48 14.13
C ASP A 68 6.87 -3.77 14.12
N PHE A 69 6.32 -3.49 12.93
CA PHE A 69 5.00 -2.89 12.78
C PHE A 69 3.88 -3.86 13.14
N ILE A 70 3.96 -5.13 12.73
CA ILE A 70 2.98 -6.16 13.10
C ILE A 70 3.00 -6.37 14.62
N LYS A 71 4.19 -6.50 15.23
CA LYS A 71 4.35 -6.62 16.69
C LYS A 71 3.72 -5.45 17.44
N ALA A 72 4.04 -4.22 17.05
CA ALA A 72 3.46 -3.03 17.66
C ALA A 72 1.93 -2.95 17.47
N SER A 73 1.42 -3.34 16.29
CA SER A 73 -0.02 -3.36 15.99
C SER A 73 -0.76 -4.40 16.82
N LEU A 74 -0.20 -5.60 16.99
CA LEU A 74 -0.77 -6.65 17.84
C LEU A 74 -0.79 -6.23 19.31
N GLN A 75 0.29 -5.59 19.79
CA GLN A 75 0.35 -5.05 21.15
C GLN A 75 -0.68 -3.94 21.37
N ALA A 76 -0.81 -3.00 20.42
CA ALA A 76 -1.83 -1.95 20.46
C ALA A 76 -3.26 -2.51 20.41
N ALA A 77 -3.45 -3.64 19.73
CA ALA A 77 -4.70 -4.38 19.68
C ALA A 77 -5.00 -5.18 20.98
N GLY A 78 -4.11 -5.12 21.98
CA GLY A 78 -4.28 -5.82 23.27
C GLY A 78 -3.96 -7.31 23.21
N VAL A 79 -3.21 -7.76 22.21
CA VAL A 79 -2.74 -9.15 22.13
C VAL A 79 -1.59 -9.35 23.11
N ASP A 80 -1.68 -10.42 23.91
CA ASP A 80 -0.66 -10.75 24.90
C ASP A 80 0.74 -10.91 24.29
N THR A 81 1.74 -10.37 24.97
CA THR A 81 3.15 -10.39 24.55
C THR A 81 3.69 -11.79 24.29
N MET A 82 3.28 -12.79 25.07
CA MET A 82 3.71 -14.18 24.86
C MET A 82 3.17 -14.73 23.54
N VAL A 83 1.93 -14.37 23.19
CA VAL A 83 1.32 -14.76 21.91
C VAL A 83 2.04 -14.08 20.75
N VAL A 84 2.36 -12.80 20.87
CA VAL A 84 3.10 -12.04 19.85
C VAL A 84 4.49 -12.64 19.62
N ASP A 85 5.21 -12.97 20.69
CA ASP A 85 6.54 -13.57 20.59
C ASP A 85 6.47 -15.00 20.03
N SER A 86 5.44 -15.77 20.39
CA SER A 86 5.18 -17.10 19.81
C SER A 86 4.88 -17.03 18.30
N ILE A 87 4.13 -16.02 17.86
CA ILE A 87 3.89 -15.75 16.43
C ILE A 87 5.24 -15.39 15.76
N SER A 88 6.04 -14.51 16.38
CA SER A 88 7.35 -14.13 15.86
C SER A 88 8.25 -15.34 15.61
N SER A 89 8.32 -16.26 16.57
CA SER A 89 9.18 -17.44 16.48
C SER A 89 8.66 -18.46 15.49
N LEU A 90 7.34 -18.64 15.40
CA LEU A 90 6.71 -19.65 14.53
C LEU A 90 6.88 -19.33 13.04
N PHE A 91 6.84 -18.06 12.68
CA PHE A 91 6.88 -17.62 11.28
C PHE A 91 8.28 -17.23 10.78
N GLY A 92 9.31 -17.30 11.65
CA GLY A 92 10.69 -17.04 11.25
C GLY A 92 10.92 -15.66 10.65
N PHE A 93 10.11 -14.66 11.02
CA PHE A 93 10.16 -13.33 10.42
C PHE A 93 11.51 -12.68 10.70
N GLN A 94 12.29 -12.44 9.65
CA GLN A 94 13.51 -11.65 9.75
C GLN A 94 13.16 -10.16 9.77
N LYS A 95 13.79 -9.42 10.69
CA LYS A 95 13.67 -7.96 10.73
C LYS A 95 14.29 -7.38 9.45
N VAL A 96 13.44 -6.93 8.54
CA VAL A 96 13.87 -6.29 7.30
C VAL A 96 14.41 -4.89 7.62
N GLN A 97 15.72 -4.68 7.43
CA GLN A 97 16.36 -3.37 7.63
C GLN A 97 16.15 -2.40 6.45
N ASN A 98 15.85 -2.90 5.25
CA ASN A 98 15.63 -2.10 4.03
C ASN A 98 14.38 -2.59 3.27
N LEU A 99 13.37 -1.71 3.04
CA LEU A 99 12.12 -2.06 2.34
C LEU A 99 12.35 -2.42 0.85
N GLY A 100 13.59 -2.27 0.37
CA GLY A 100 13.98 -2.48 -1.01
C GLY A 100 13.36 -1.42 -1.93
N HIS A 101 13.22 -1.79 -3.21
CA HIS A 101 12.58 -0.95 -4.21
C HIS A 101 11.17 -1.46 -4.51
N TYR A 102 10.20 -0.56 -4.62
CA TYR A 102 8.85 -0.82 -5.09
C TYR A 102 8.66 -0.18 -6.45
N LEU A 103 8.33 -0.99 -7.46
CA LEU A 103 8.21 -0.53 -8.86
C LEU A 103 9.45 0.22 -9.37
N GLY A 104 10.64 -0.16 -8.87
CA GLY A 104 11.91 0.48 -9.18
C GLY A 104 12.22 1.74 -8.39
N ASP A 105 11.34 2.16 -7.47
CA ASP A 105 11.54 3.31 -6.60
C ASP A 105 11.90 2.86 -5.17
N PRO A 106 12.96 3.40 -4.55
CA PRO A 106 13.35 3.02 -3.20
C PRO A 106 12.26 3.35 -2.18
N LEU A 107 11.99 2.40 -1.29
CA LEU A 107 11.10 2.58 -0.15
C LEU A 107 11.91 2.99 1.08
N PHE A 108 11.51 4.09 1.73
CA PHE A 108 12.25 4.67 2.84
C PHE A 108 11.64 4.32 4.20
N HIS A 109 12.53 3.99 5.14
CA HIS A 109 12.20 3.71 6.54
C HIS A 109 12.00 4.95 7.42
N LYS A 110 12.51 6.10 6.96
CA LYS A 110 12.59 7.35 7.73
C LYS A 110 11.86 8.47 6.98
N ARG A 111 11.64 9.59 7.67
CA ARG A 111 11.06 10.80 7.08
C ARG A 111 11.75 11.14 5.77
N VAL A 112 10.97 11.24 4.70
CA VAL A 112 11.44 11.63 3.38
C VAL A 112 11.90 13.09 3.44
N THR A 113 13.16 13.34 3.10
CA THR A 113 13.73 14.69 2.97
C THR A 113 13.93 15.04 1.48
N ASN A 114 14.20 16.31 1.18
CA ASN A 114 14.52 16.73 -0.19
C ASN A 114 15.68 15.93 -0.81
N SER A 115 16.73 15.65 -0.03
CA SER A 115 17.86 14.83 -0.49
C SER A 115 17.44 13.39 -0.82
N THR A 116 16.45 12.87 -0.10
CA THR A 116 15.90 11.52 -0.31
C THR A 116 15.14 11.42 -1.63
N MET A 117 14.63 12.53 -2.19
CA MET A 117 13.85 12.56 -3.44
C MET A 117 14.72 12.72 -4.70
N HIS A 118 16.04 12.85 -4.57
CA HIS A 118 16.93 13.12 -5.70
C HIS A 118 16.86 12.03 -6.79
N PHE A 119 16.57 10.78 -6.41
CA PHE A 119 16.36 9.68 -7.38
C PHE A 119 15.17 9.95 -8.32
N VAL A 120 14.09 10.58 -7.84
CA VAL A 120 12.93 10.94 -8.67
C VAL A 120 13.34 12.00 -9.68
N ILE A 121 14.09 13.01 -9.21
CA ILE A 121 14.61 14.10 -10.05
C ILE A 121 15.49 13.52 -11.16
N GLU A 122 16.40 12.60 -10.82
CA GLU A 122 17.25 11.92 -11.80
C GLU A 122 16.45 11.08 -12.80
N LYS A 123 15.42 10.35 -12.35
CA LYS A 123 14.54 9.54 -13.21
C LYS A 123 13.74 10.41 -14.18
N VAL A 124 13.22 11.54 -13.71
CA VAL A 124 12.52 12.52 -14.55
C VAL A 124 13.47 13.17 -15.54
N ARG A 125 14.67 13.58 -15.09
CA ARG A 125 15.71 14.17 -15.94
C ARG A 125 16.15 13.20 -17.04
N GLY A 126 16.38 11.93 -16.70
CA GLY A 126 16.73 10.89 -17.66
C GLY A 126 15.63 10.65 -18.70
N LYS A 127 14.35 10.65 -18.28
CA LYS A 127 13.22 10.56 -19.23
C LYS A 127 13.15 11.77 -20.16
N LEU A 128 13.29 12.98 -19.63
CA LEU A 128 13.31 14.21 -20.43
C LEU A 128 14.44 14.20 -21.45
N GLN A 129 15.67 13.86 -21.03
CA GLN A 129 16.83 13.76 -21.92
C GLN A 129 16.63 12.70 -23.01
N SER A 130 16.08 11.54 -22.66
CA SER A 130 15.74 10.50 -23.64
C SER A 130 14.70 10.98 -24.66
N TRP A 131 13.71 11.76 -24.24
CA TRP A 131 12.72 12.35 -25.14
C TRP A 131 13.32 13.44 -26.03
N PHE A 132 14.22 14.28 -25.50
CA PHE A 132 14.94 15.26 -26.31
C PHE A 132 15.84 14.58 -27.34
N ALA A 133 16.59 13.53 -26.95
CA ALA A 133 17.41 12.75 -27.87
C ALA A 133 16.57 12.07 -28.96
N LYS A 134 15.37 11.57 -28.62
CA LYS A 134 14.44 10.96 -29.59
C LYS A 134 13.75 11.99 -30.50
N ARG A 135 13.54 13.23 -30.05
CA ARG A 135 13.02 14.35 -30.89
C ARG A 135 14.09 15.01 -31.77
N LEU A 136 15.36 14.63 -31.63
CA LEU A 136 16.49 15.13 -32.42
C LEU A 136 16.98 14.11 -33.44
N SER A 137 16.06 13.55 -34.22
CA SER A 137 16.39 13.17 -35.60
C SER A 137 15.41 13.85 -36.54
N ILE A 138 15.70 15.13 -36.83
CA ILE A 138 15.16 15.82 -38.02
C ILE A 138 15.41 14.98 -39.28
N ALA A 139 16.53 14.26 -39.33
CA ALA A 139 16.86 13.34 -40.43
C ALA A 139 15.83 12.19 -40.58
N GLY A 140 15.31 11.64 -39.48
CA GLY A 140 14.29 10.59 -39.49
C GLY A 140 12.92 11.08 -39.99
N CYS A 141 12.57 12.34 -39.72
CA CYS A 141 11.33 12.94 -40.22
C CYS A 141 11.41 13.34 -41.70
N ILE A 142 12.60 13.71 -42.22
CA ILE A 142 12.77 14.13 -43.63
C ILE A 142 12.88 12.94 -44.58
N THR A 143 13.32 11.76 -44.11
CA THR A 143 13.53 10.58 -44.98
C THR A 143 12.25 9.77 -45.25
N LEU A 144 11.14 10.10 -44.58
CA LEU A 144 9.83 9.43 -44.75
C LEU A 144 8.73 10.36 -45.30
N ALA A 145 9.11 11.51 -45.87
CA ALA A 145 8.23 12.37 -46.65
C ALA A 145 8.39 12.09 -48.15
#